data_AF-A0A3S4UYN0-F1
#
_entry.id   AF-A0A3S4UYN0-F1
#
_cell.length_a   1.000
_cell.length_b   1.000
_cell.length_c   1.000
_cell.angle_alpha   90.00
_cell.angle_beta   90.00
_cell.angle_gamma   90.00
#
_symmetry.space_group_name_H-M   'P 1'
#
loop_
_entity.id
_entity.type
_entity.pdbx_description
1 polymer ?
#
loop_
_entity_poly.entity_id
_entity_poly.type
_entity_poly.pdbx_seq_one_letter_code
_entity_poly.pdbx_strand_id
1 'polypeptide(L)'
;MKTKYLIGLFLFTFHLFFSQDLTGSWYGNLDVQGQKLPLVIHIKIEGNDLKSSFDSPLQGAKGIPIKTTSFENNELKFAAPDLGITFNGKLNNDKIEGTFAQSGLNLPLILTRNEKTVVMIRPQTPKPPFSYNSEDITFKNDTEGNLLAGTIATPKNLNKKSPILVMSTGSGAQDRNEEMFDHKPFLVISDDLAKKGIATLRLDDRGIGGSEKGKENATSADFATDINSAVNYLMKMGYKNIGLIGHSEGGMIAPVVANKNKNVKFLVLLAAPGIPIFDLVLDQNKKIAESTNLPQEAIDEVLAIKFKTFSYAQRYEGKDFKVDFTKYLEENYPKMRKQEREPFIAQMSSEWFRYFIKFNPDDYLSKVKIPVLAVNGSLDMQVSAKENLEGIKKSLTRAGNKRFEIVEFEDLNHLFQTAKTGSPAEYGQIEETFSSKVLNKMSSWILSLK
;
A
#
# COMPACT_ATOMS: atom_id res chain seq x y z
N MET A 1 -82.34 42.25 32.20
CA MET A 1 -80.99 42.43 31.61
C MET A 1 -80.23 41.12 31.75
N LYS A 2 -80.00 40.38 30.66
CA LYS A 2 -79.24 39.12 30.64
C LYS A 2 -77.93 39.36 29.87
N THR A 3 -76.81 39.37 30.58
CA THR A 3 -75.47 39.48 29.99
C THR A 3 -75.11 38.14 29.36
N LYS A 4 -74.87 38.11 28.05
CA LYS A 4 -74.40 36.93 27.30
C LYS A 4 -72.88 36.93 27.21
N TYR A 5 -72.32 35.75 27.43
CA TYR A 5 -70.90 35.40 27.30
C TYR A 5 -70.43 35.48 25.84
N LEU A 6 -69.18 35.92 25.62
CA LEU A 6 -68.37 35.57 24.46
C LEU A 6 -66.97 35.19 24.96
N ILE A 7 -66.66 33.89 24.91
CA ILE A 7 -65.31 33.35 25.15
C ILE A 7 -64.77 32.98 23.76
N GLY A 8 -63.74 33.69 23.31
CA GLY A 8 -63.02 33.38 22.07
C GLY A 8 -61.93 32.34 22.33
N LEU A 9 -62.03 31.20 21.63
CA LEU A 9 -61.07 30.10 21.67
C LEU A 9 -59.93 30.38 20.67
N PHE A 10 -58.70 30.60 21.14
CA PHE A 10 -57.51 30.67 20.31
C PHE A 10 -56.89 29.26 20.16
N LEU A 11 -56.91 28.71 18.95
CA LEU A 11 -56.22 27.47 18.59
C LEU A 11 -54.74 27.78 18.29
N PHE A 12 -53.84 27.31 19.17
CA PHE A 12 -52.39 27.26 18.89
C PHE A 12 -52.05 25.95 18.18
N THR A 13 -51.63 26.02 16.92
CA THR A 13 -51.09 24.87 16.17
C THR A 13 -49.60 24.70 16.49
N PHE A 14 -49.25 23.66 17.25
CA PHE A 14 -47.86 23.22 17.44
C PHE A 14 -47.31 22.64 16.12
N HIS A 15 -46.28 23.28 15.55
CA HIS A 15 -45.49 22.69 14.47
C HIS A 15 -44.33 21.91 15.10
N LEU A 16 -44.38 20.58 15.00
CA LEU A 16 -43.25 19.71 15.32
C LEU A 16 -42.22 19.86 14.18
N PHE A 17 -41.14 20.59 14.41
CA PHE A 17 -39.97 20.55 13.55
C PHE A 17 -39.26 19.21 13.78
N PHE A 18 -39.45 18.25 12.86
CA PHE A 18 -38.56 17.11 12.75
C PHE A 18 -37.20 17.62 12.24
N SER A 19 -36.21 17.69 13.12
CA SER A 19 -34.81 17.79 12.68
C SER A 19 -34.49 16.51 11.90
N GLN A 20 -34.12 16.65 10.62
CA GLN A 20 -33.69 15.52 9.82
C GLN A 20 -32.35 15.02 10.38
N ASP A 21 -32.35 13.84 11.00
CA ASP A 21 -31.14 13.22 11.50
C ASP A 21 -30.21 12.92 10.32
N LEU A 22 -29.05 13.58 10.30
CA LEU A 22 -28.01 13.40 9.28
C LEU A 22 -26.95 12.38 9.72
N THR A 23 -26.96 11.96 10.99
CA THR A 23 -25.93 11.09 11.54
C THR A 23 -25.95 9.69 10.94
N GLY A 24 -24.83 8.99 11.09
CA GLY A 24 -24.60 7.66 10.53
C GLY A 24 -23.83 7.69 9.21
N SER A 25 -23.86 6.55 8.52
CA SER A 25 -23.14 6.34 7.27
C SER A 25 -24.02 6.61 6.05
N TRP A 26 -23.43 7.28 5.07
CA TRP A 26 -24.04 7.61 3.79
C TRP A 26 -23.19 7.03 2.66
N TYR A 27 -23.83 6.33 1.71
CA TYR A 27 -23.16 5.58 0.66
C TYR A 27 -23.42 6.20 -0.70
N GLY A 28 -22.37 6.39 -1.50
CA GLY A 28 -22.47 6.86 -2.88
C GLY A 28 -21.45 6.19 -3.79
N ASN A 29 -21.62 6.38 -5.09
CA ASN A 29 -20.63 5.96 -6.10
C ASN A 29 -20.29 7.16 -6.97
N LEU A 30 -19.00 7.47 -7.08
CA LEU A 30 -18.50 8.39 -8.09
C LEU A 30 -18.28 7.62 -9.40
N ASP A 31 -18.74 8.20 -10.51
CA ASP A 31 -18.38 7.71 -11.83
C ASP A 31 -17.14 8.45 -12.31
N VAL A 32 -16.01 7.76 -12.35
CA VAL A 32 -14.73 8.29 -12.82
C VAL A 32 -14.38 7.57 -14.12
N GLN A 33 -14.63 8.22 -15.26
CA GLN A 33 -14.31 7.69 -16.59
C GLN A 33 -14.92 6.29 -16.85
N GLY A 34 -16.16 6.05 -16.40
CA GLY A 34 -16.87 4.79 -16.56
C GLY A 34 -16.59 3.77 -15.45
N GLN A 35 -15.73 4.09 -14.48
CA GLN A 35 -15.49 3.27 -13.29
C GLN A 35 -16.32 3.79 -12.11
N LYS A 36 -16.99 2.87 -11.41
CA LYS A 36 -17.74 3.20 -10.19
C LYS A 36 -16.83 3.08 -8.97
N LEU A 37 -16.53 4.22 -8.35
CA LEU A 37 -15.77 4.33 -7.13
C LEU A 37 -16.72 4.52 -5.93
N PRO A 38 -16.91 3.51 -5.07
CA PRO A 38 -17.74 3.67 -3.88
C PRO A 38 -17.09 4.63 -2.89
N LEU A 39 -17.91 5.49 -2.28
CA LEU A 39 -17.55 6.36 -1.16
C LEU A 39 -18.51 6.12 -0.01
N VAL A 40 -17.99 6.14 1.22
CA VAL A 40 -18.79 6.11 2.44
C VAL A 40 -18.49 7.37 3.23
N ILE A 41 -19.50 8.17 3.54
CA ILE A 41 -19.39 9.36 4.39
C ILE A 41 -19.95 9.00 5.77
N HIS A 42 -19.13 9.10 6.81
CA HIS A 42 -19.54 8.89 8.19
C HIS A 42 -19.77 10.25 8.84
N ILE A 43 -20.97 10.49 9.37
CA ILE A 43 -21.34 11.75 10.02
C ILE A 43 -21.72 11.45 11.47
N LYS A 44 -21.08 12.14 12.41
CA LYS A 44 -21.38 12.07 13.84
C LYS A 44 -21.50 13.48 14.43
N ILE A 45 -22.24 13.58 15.53
CA ILE A 45 -22.30 14.80 16.34
C ILE A 45 -21.26 14.68 17.45
N GLU A 46 -20.43 15.72 17.62
CA GLU A 46 -19.47 15.82 18.70
C GLU A 46 -19.62 17.19 19.37
N GLY A 47 -20.27 17.23 20.53
CA GLY A 47 -20.72 18.48 21.14
C GLY A 47 -21.83 19.14 20.30
N ASN A 48 -21.61 20.38 19.86
CA ASN A 48 -22.52 21.10 18.97
C ASN A 48 -22.10 21.04 17.49
N ASP A 49 -20.99 20.35 17.18
CA ASP A 49 -20.42 20.33 15.83
C ASP A 49 -20.74 19.01 15.11
N LEU A 50 -20.95 19.09 13.79
CA LEU A 50 -20.90 17.93 12.91
C LEU A 50 -19.45 17.59 12.59
N LYS A 51 -19.05 16.36 12.92
CA LYS A 51 -17.78 15.77 12.47
C LYS A 51 -18.08 14.74 11.42
N SER A 52 -17.27 14.71 10.38
CA SER A 52 -17.36 13.65 9.40
C SER A 52 -16.00 13.11 8.99
N SER A 53 -16.03 11.89 8.46
CA SER A 53 -14.92 11.25 7.79
C SER A 53 -15.44 10.56 6.54
N PHE A 54 -14.56 10.16 5.64
CA PHE A 54 -14.95 9.31 4.53
C PHE A 54 -14.00 8.13 4.31
N ASP A 55 -14.58 7.08 3.75
CA ASP A 55 -13.89 5.90 3.25
C ASP A 55 -13.99 5.90 1.72
N SER A 56 -12.93 5.43 1.07
CA SER A 56 -12.93 5.05 -0.34
C SER A 56 -12.50 3.58 -0.42
N PRO A 57 -13.45 2.62 -0.31
CA PRO A 57 -13.13 1.20 -0.14
C PRO A 57 -12.29 0.61 -1.28
N LEU A 58 -12.63 0.90 -2.54
CA LEU A 58 -11.83 0.42 -3.69
C LEU A 58 -10.47 1.10 -3.79
N GLN A 59 -10.23 2.19 -3.05
CA GLN A 59 -8.93 2.84 -2.93
C GLN A 59 -8.19 2.46 -1.64
N GLY A 60 -8.77 1.57 -0.81
CA GLY A 60 -8.17 1.14 0.46
C GLY A 60 -8.11 2.21 1.54
N ALA A 61 -8.74 3.37 1.32
CA ALA A 61 -8.73 4.47 2.28
C ALA A 61 -9.93 4.35 3.25
N LYS A 62 -9.66 4.40 4.55
CA LYS A 62 -10.68 4.33 5.62
C LYS A 62 -10.45 5.45 6.63
N GLY A 63 -11.53 6.05 7.11
CA GLY A 63 -11.54 7.03 8.20
C GLY A 63 -10.87 8.36 7.86
N ILE A 64 -10.79 8.77 6.59
CA ILE A 64 -10.16 10.04 6.21
C ILE A 64 -10.93 11.20 6.85
N PRO A 65 -10.29 12.04 7.69
CA PRO A 65 -10.98 13.15 8.33
C PRO A 65 -11.43 14.20 7.32
N ILE A 66 -12.68 14.61 7.41
CA ILE A 66 -13.20 15.78 6.72
C ILE A 66 -13.00 16.99 7.65
N LYS A 67 -12.33 18.04 7.15
CA LYS A 67 -11.94 19.19 7.96
C LYS A 67 -13.12 20.09 8.31
N THR A 68 -14.04 20.29 7.37
CA THR A 68 -15.24 21.10 7.58
C THR A 68 -16.48 20.34 7.16
N THR A 69 -17.53 20.41 7.96
CA THR A 69 -18.84 19.81 7.68
C THR A 69 -19.91 20.75 8.19
N SER A 70 -20.84 21.14 7.34
CA SER A 70 -21.99 21.95 7.73
C SER A 70 -23.26 21.42 7.09
N PHE A 71 -24.37 21.63 7.77
CA PHE A 71 -25.69 21.29 7.29
C PHE A 71 -26.66 22.41 7.62
N GLU A 72 -27.06 23.18 6.60
CA GLU A 72 -27.97 24.32 6.75
C GLU A 72 -28.95 24.32 5.57
N ASN A 73 -30.23 24.64 5.80
CA ASN A 73 -31.25 24.72 4.75
C ASN A 73 -31.35 23.46 3.86
N ASN A 74 -31.23 22.27 4.46
CA ASN A 74 -31.17 20.97 3.79
C ASN A 74 -29.99 20.81 2.84
N GLU A 75 -28.93 21.60 2.98
CA GLU A 75 -27.72 21.55 2.17
C GLU A 75 -26.55 21.04 3.03
N LEU A 76 -26.04 19.84 2.70
CA LEU A 76 -24.82 19.29 3.28
C LEU A 76 -23.62 19.78 2.48
N LYS A 77 -22.70 20.44 3.17
CA LYS A 77 -21.40 20.83 2.63
C LYS A 77 -20.29 20.18 3.43
N PHE A 78 -19.30 19.67 2.72
CA PHE A 78 -18.06 19.24 3.37
C PHE A 78 -16.82 19.56 2.54
N ALA A 79 -15.69 19.72 3.22
CA ALA A 79 -14.39 19.88 2.56
C ALA A 79 -13.28 19.11 3.30
N ALA A 80 -12.42 18.48 2.49
CA ALA A 80 -11.12 17.97 2.90
C ALA A 80 -10.05 18.68 2.04
N PRO A 81 -9.61 19.90 2.44
CA PRO A 81 -8.70 20.73 1.66
C PRO A 81 -7.37 20.05 1.34
N ASP A 82 -6.87 19.23 2.27
CA ASP A 82 -5.61 18.49 2.12
C ASP A 82 -5.65 17.51 0.92
N LEU A 83 -6.85 17.09 0.52
CA LEU A 83 -7.09 16.21 -0.63
C LEU A 83 -7.70 16.93 -1.83
N GLY A 84 -7.87 18.25 -1.73
CA GLY A 84 -8.57 19.07 -2.72
C GLY A 84 -10.03 18.69 -2.92
N ILE A 85 -10.67 18.08 -1.91
CA ILE A 85 -12.05 17.57 -2.00
C ILE A 85 -13.04 18.58 -1.43
N THR A 86 -14.13 18.80 -2.16
CA THR A 86 -15.34 19.46 -1.66
C THR A 86 -16.57 18.70 -2.11
N PHE A 87 -17.65 18.81 -1.34
CA PHE A 87 -18.96 18.34 -1.74
C PHE A 87 -20.01 19.36 -1.35
N ASN A 88 -20.98 19.55 -2.23
CA ASN A 88 -22.17 20.31 -1.94
C ASN A 88 -23.40 19.54 -2.44
N GLY A 89 -24.29 19.13 -1.54
CA GLY A 89 -25.47 18.37 -1.89
C GLY A 89 -26.69 18.70 -1.06
N LYS A 90 -27.86 18.53 -1.66
CA LYS A 90 -29.15 18.81 -1.04
C LYS A 90 -29.81 17.51 -0.56
N LEU A 91 -30.23 17.48 0.69
CA LEU A 91 -31.01 16.41 1.27
C LEU A 91 -32.46 16.51 0.76
N ASN A 92 -32.87 15.48 0.01
CA ASN A 92 -34.23 15.28 -0.47
C ASN A 92 -34.68 13.88 -0.04
N ASN A 93 -35.60 13.80 0.93
CA ASN A 93 -36.02 12.54 1.57
C ASN A 93 -34.80 11.78 2.15
N ASP A 94 -34.57 10.53 1.74
CA ASP A 94 -33.48 9.67 2.22
C ASP A 94 -32.22 9.72 1.33
N LYS A 95 -32.07 10.76 0.50
CA LYS A 95 -30.93 10.92 -0.42
C LYS A 95 -30.34 12.31 -0.34
N ILE A 96 -29.02 12.41 -0.41
CA ILE A 96 -28.31 13.67 -0.59
C ILE A 96 -27.74 13.69 -1.99
N GLU A 97 -28.26 14.58 -2.83
CA GLU A 97 -27.87 14.70 -4.23
C GLU A 97 -27.01 15.95 -4.38
N GLY A 98 -25.79 15.78 -4.88
CA GLY A 98 -24.84 16.88 -4.93
C GLY A 98 -23.72 16.70 -5.94
N THR A 99 -22.82 17.66 -5.91
CA THR A 99 -21.61 17.68 -6.72
C THR A 99 -20.43 17.45 -5.80
N PHE A 100 -19.67 16.39 -6.06
CA PHE A 100 -18.36 16.14 -5.51
C PHE A 100 -17.32 16.77 -6.43
N ALA A 101 -16.40 17.57 -5.88
CA ALA A 101 -15.32 18.16 -6.63
C ALA A 101 -13.98 17.76 -6.04
N GLN A 102 -13.06 17.33 -6.90
CA GLN A 102 -11.68 17.02 -6.51
C GLN A 102 -10.70 17.47 -7.59
N SER A 103 -9.70 18.26 -7.20
CA SER A 103 -8.60 18.68 -8.09
C SER A 103 -9.05 19.28 -9.43
N GLY A 104 -10.19 19.99 -9.44
CA GLY A 104 -10.77 20.64 -10.62
C GLY A 104 -11.76 19.80 -11.42
N LEU A 105 -11.94 18.52 -11.09
CA LEU A 105 -13.00 17.66 -11.64
C LEU A 105 -14.27 17.77 -10.79
N ASN A 106 -15.42 17.96 -11.43
CA ASN A 106 -16.75 17.96 -10.80
C ASN A 106 -17.53 16.72 -11.22
N LEU A 107 -18.01 15.95 -10.26
CA LEU A 107 -18.73 14.70 -10.47
C LEU A 107 -20.06 14.71 -9.71
N PRO A 108 -21.16 14.24 -10.30
CA PRO A 108 -22.39 14.01 -9.55
C PRO A 108 -22.18 12.90 -8.53
N LEU A 109 -22.64 13.12 -7.30
CA LEU A 109 -22.63 12.13 -6.24
C LEU A 109 -24.00 12.09 -5.56
N ILE A 110 -24.60 10.90 -5.55
CA ILE A 110 -25.84 10.64 -4.82
C ILE A 110 -25.48 9.77 -3.62
N LEU A 111 -25.71 10.31 -2.44
CA LEU A 111 -25.53 9.61 -1.17
C LEU A 111 -26.88 9.08 -0.69
N THR A 112 -26.90 7.83 -0.22
CA THR A 112 -28.11 7.19 0.32
C THR A 112 -27.80 6.42 1.61
N ARG A 113 -28.81 6.19 2.43
CA ARG A 113 -28.67 5.35 3.65
C ARG A 113 -28.70 3.84 3.36
N ASN A 114 -29.21 3.46 2.19
CA ASN A 114 -29.28 2.06 1.81
C ASN A 114 -27.91 1.56 1.35
N GLU A 115 -27.34 0.75 2.22
CA GLU A 115 -26.11 0.03 2.03
C GLU A 115 -26.14 -0.77 0.72
N LYS A 116 -25.45 -0.28 -0.31
CA LYS A 116 -24.73 -1.16 -1.21
C LYS A 116 -23.27 -1.08 -0.79
N THR A 117 -22.94 -1.61 0.39
CA THR A 117 -21.54 -1.88 0.71
C THR A 117 -21.05 -2.79 -0.40
N VAL A 118 -20.07 -2.31 -1.15
CA VAL A 118 -19.25 -3.18 -1.96
C VAL A 118 -18.46 -3.99 -0.93
N VAL A 119 -19.02 -5.12 -0.50
CA VAL A 119 -18.31 -6.09 0.33
C VAL A 119 -17.22 -6.65 -0.57
N MET A 120 -15.99 -6.25 -0.31
CA MET A 120 -14.83 -6.82 -1.00
C MET A 120 -14.70 -8.28 -0.56
N ILE A 121 -14.91 -9.21 -1.49
CA ILE A 121 -14.77 -10.64 -1.22
C ILE A 121 -13.30 -11.02 -1.42
N ARG A 122 -12.72 -11.61 -0.37
CA ARG A 122 -11.32 -12.05 -0.32
C ARG A 122 -11.28 -13.53 0.09
N PRO A 123 -11.65 -14.46 -0.83
CA PRO A 123 -11.94 -15.85 -0.48
C PRO A 123 -10.71 -16.60 0.06
N GLN A 124 -9.50 -16.14 -0.28
CA GLN A 124 -8.25 -16.73 0.18
C GLN A 124 -7.82 -16.27 1.57
N THR A 125 -8.42 -15.20 2.13
CA THR A 125 -8.04 -14.69 3.44
C THR A 125 -8.32 -15.74 4.52
N PRO A 126 -7.28 -16.31 5.17
CA PRO A 126 -7.43 -17.36 6.17
C PRO A 126 -8.24 -16.89 7.37
N LYS A 127 -9.07 -17.79 7.93
CA LYS A 127 -9.87 -17.53 9.13
C LYS A 127 -9.55 -18.54 10.23
N PRO A 128 -9.54 -18.13 11.51
CA PRO A 128 -9.37 -19.06 12.61
C PRO A 128 -10.61 -19.99 12.75
N PRO A 129 -10.45 -21.17 13.39
CA PRO A 129 -9.20 -21.70 13.95
C PRO A 129 -8.25 -22.18 12.85
N PHE A 130 -6.95 -21.86 12.98
CA PHE A 130 -5.94 -22.28 12.02
C PHE A 130 -5.52 -23.74 12.24
N SER A 131 -5.11 -24.43 11.16
CA SER A 131 -4.59 -25.80 11.24
C SER A 131 -3.13 -25.87 11.73
N TYR A 132 -2.53 -24.72 12.03
CA TYR A 132 -1.15 -24.51 12.48
C TYR A 132 -1.12 -23.62 13.73
N ASN A 133 0.02 -23.53 14.40
CA ASN A 133 0.19 -22.64 15.55
C ASN A 133 0.49 -21.22 15.06
N SER A 134 -0.13 -20.23 15.68
CA SER A 134 0.11 -18.80 15.42
C SER A 134 0.39 -18.10 16.73
N GLU A 135 1.53 -17.42 16.83
CA GLU A 135 1.97 -16.74 18.04
C GLU A 135 2.46 -15.33 17.68
N ASP A 136 1.91 -14.33 18.37
CA ASP A 136 2.40 -12.96 18.28
C ASP A 136 3.65 -12.80 19.15
N ILE A 137 4.66 -12.14 18.59
CA ILE A 137 5.96 -11.96 19.21
C ILE A 137 6.39 -10.50 19.11
N THR A 138 7.28 -10.12 20.02
CA THR A 138 7.98 -8.83 19.99
C THR A 138 9.46 -9.05 20.28
N PHE A 139 10.33 -8.33 19.58
CA PHE A 139 11.77 -8.35 19.80
C PHE A 139 12.37 -6.97 19.50
N LYS A 140 13.57 -6.70 20.01
CA LYS A 140 14.26 -5.43 19.74
C LYS A 140 15.02 -5.49 18.42
N ASN A 141 14.99 -4.40 17.66
CA ASN A 141 16.00 -4.13 16.64
C ASN A 141 17.38 -4.03 17.34
N ASP A 142 18.36 -4.82 16.90
CA ASP A 142 19.69 -4.90 17.52
C ASP A 142 20.55 -3.66 17.24
N THR A 143 20.17 -2.83 16.26
CA THR A 143 20.88 -1.60 15.83
C THR A 143 20.30 -0.35 16.47
N GLU A 144 18.98 -0.17 16.38
CA GLU A 144 18.28 1.04 16.84
C GLU A 144 17.58 0.86 18.20
N GLY A 145 17.35 -0.38 18.64
CA GLY A 145 16.77 -0.69 19.95
C GLY A 145 15.24 -0.61 20.05
N ASN A 146 14.55 -0.08 19.02
CA ASN A 146 13.09 -0.04 18.95
C ASN A 146 12.50 -1.46 18.93
N LEU A 147 11.32 -1.63 19.54
CA LEU A 147 10.60 -2.90 19.50
C LEU A 147 9.93 -3.11 18.13
N LEU A 148 10.06 -4.32 17.62
CA LEU A 148 9.39 -4.81 16.42
C LEU A 148 8.41 -5.90 16.81
N ALA A 149 7.20 -5.82 16.27
CA ALA A 149 6.14 -6.79 16.47
C ALA A 149 5.91 -7.64 15.22
N GLY A 150 5.47 -8.88 15.43
CA GLY A 150 5.15 -9.77 14.34
C GLY A 150 4.36 -10.99 14.79
N THR A 151 4.09 -11.88 13.84
CA THR A 151 3.46 -13.18 14.08
C THR A 151 4.32 -14.28 13.50
N ILE A 152 4.63 -15.30 14.31
CA ILE A 152 5.19 -16.56 13.84
C ILE A 152 4.05 -17.53 13.58
N ALA A 153 3.98 -18.06 12.36
CA ALA A 153 3.14 -19.20 12.02
C ALA A 153 4.01 -20.46 11.89
N THR A 154 3.70 -21.51 12.66
CA THR A 154 4.43 -22.78 12.65
C THR A 154 3.50 -23.98 12.45
N PRO A 155 3.86 -24.95 11.60
CA PRO A 155 3.22 -26.26 11.57
C PRO A 155 3.16 -26.89 12.97
N LYS A 156 2.09 -27.62 13.31
CA LYS A 156 1.89 -28.18 14.67
C LYS A 156 3.07 -29.01 15.18
N ASN A 157 3.75 -29.74 14.28
CA ASN A 157 4.86 -30.64 14.60
C ASN A 157 6.20 -30.13 14.02
N LEU A 158 6.42 -28.81 14.02
CA LEU A 158 7.60 -28.20 13.40
C LEU A 158 8.92 -28.66 14.06
N ASN A 159 9.81 -29.24 13.27
CA ASN A 159 11.20 -29.45 13.65
C ASN A 159 11.99 -28.14 13.45
N LYS A 160 12.85 -27.72 14.40
CA LYS A 160 13.69 -26.51 14.30
C LYS A 160 14.72 -26.52 13.14
N LYS A 161 14.92 -27.67 12.49
CA LYS A 161 15.67 -27.80 11.23
C LYS A 161 14.85 -27.48 9.98
N SER A 162 13.52 -27.46 10.09
CA SER A 162 12.61 -27.12 8.98
C SER A 162 12.79 -25.65 8.58
N PRO A 163 12.49 -25.30 7.32
CA PRO A 163 12.59 -23.92 6.85
C PRO A 163 11.64 -23.00 7.62
N ILE A 164 12.17 -21.84 8.00
CA ILE A 164 11.39 -20.68 8.46
C ILE A 164 11.80 -19.46 7.64
N LEU A 165 10.83 -18.67 7.16
CA LEU A 165 11.13 -17.50 6.35
C LEU A 165 10.67 -16.21 7.05
N VAL A 166 11.54 -15.20 7.12
CA VAL A 166 11.13 -13.84 7.51
C VAL A 166 10.60 -13.14 6.26
N MET A 167 9.43 -12.50 6.39
CA MET A 167 8.78 -11.80 5.27
C MET A 167 9.01 -10.29 5.39
N SER A 168 9.52 -9.69 4.31
CA SER A 168 9.81 -8.25 4.17
C SER A 168 8.84 -7.66 3.16
N THR A 169 8.04 -6.70 3.62
CA THR A 169 7.03 -5.95 2.85
C THR A 169 7.67 -5.07 1.78
N GLY A 170 6.85 -4.60 0.83
CA GLY A 170 7.21 -3.61 -0.18
C GLY A 170 7.29 -2.18 0.37
N SER A 171 7.17 -1.21 -0.53
CA SER A 171 7.32 0.21 -0.18
C SER A 171 6.12 0.79 0.57
N GLY A 172 6.41 1.79 1.40
CA GLY A 172 5.42 2.43 2.27
C GLY A 172 5.39 1.77 3.65
N ALA A 173 4.55 2.29 4.54
CA ALA A 173 4.39 1.74 5.86
C ALA A 173 3.31 0.64 5.83
N GLN A 174 3.69 -0.61 6.06
CA GLN A 174 2.81 -1.77 5.92
C GLN A 174 2.65 -2.52 7.25
N ASP A 175 1.49 -3.15 7.42
CA ASP A 175 1.30 -4.12 8.50
C ASP A 175 1.93 -5.47 8.13
N ARG A 176 1.99 -6.41 9.08
CA ARG A 176 2.52 -7.77 8.85
C ARG A 176 1.79 -8.58 7.78
N ASN A 177 0.67 -8.10 7.25
CA ASN A 177 -0.08 -8.79 6.21
C ASN A 177 0.19 -8.21 4.81
N GLU A 178 0.94 -7.11 4.73
CA GLU A 178 1.06 -6.28 3.53
C GLU A 178 -0.32 -5.91 2.98
N GLU A 179 -1.20 -5.45 3.89
CA GLU A 179 -2.61 -5.25 3.59
C GLU A 179 -2.86 -4.09 2.61
N MET A 180 -3.52 -4.39 1.49
CA MET A 180 -3.92 -3.40 0.49
C MET A 180 -5.26 -3.78 -0.14
N PHE A 181 -6.24 -2.87 -0.21
CA PHE A 181 -7.60 -3.15 -0.71
C PHE A 181 -8.25 -4.40 -0.05
N ASP A 182 -8.05 -4.56 1.26
CA ASP A 182 -8.45 -5.73 2.07
C ASP A 182 -7.80 -7.08 1.64
N HIS A 183 -6.90 -7.08 0.65
CA HIS A 183 -6.02 -8.22 0.38
C HIS A 183 -4.95 -8.33 1.45
N LYS A 184 -4.68 -9.54 1.91
CA LYS A 184 -3.67 -9.86 2.93
C LYS A 184 -2.65 -10.85 2.38
N PRO A 185 -1.86 -10.49 1.35
CA PRO A 185 -1.02 -11.43 0.62
C PRO A 185 -0.04 -12.17 1.54
N PHE A 186 0.58 -11.50 2.52
CA PHE A 186 1.51 -12.18 3.43
C PHE A 186 0.80 -13.17 4.36
N LEU A 187 -0.45 -12.90 4.76
CA LEU A 187 -1.24 -13.87 5.52
C LEU A 187 -1.59 -15.10 4.68
N VAL A 188 -1.98 -14.90 3.41
CA VAL A 188 -2.28 -16.00 2.47
C VAL A 188 -1.04 -16.86 2.21
N ILE A 189 0.12 -16.23 1.98
CA ILE A 189 1.40 -16.93 1.82
C ILE A 189 1.74 -17.73 3.09
N SER A 190 1.62 -17.10 4.26
CA SER A 190 1.91 -17.73 5.55
C SER A 190 1.02 -18.95 5.83
N ASP A 191 -0.28 -18.86 5.55
CA ASP A 191 -1.22 -19.98 5.71
C ASP A 191 -0.90 -21.15 4.77
N ASP A 192 -0.63 -20.89 3.49
CA ASP A 192 -0.26 -21.93 2.51
C ASP A 192 1.05 -22.63 2.89
N LEU A 193 2.08 -21.85 3.24
CA LEU A 193 3.38 -22.38 3.65
C LEU A 193 3.28 -23.20 4.95
N ALA A 194 2.52 -22.71 5.96
CA ALA A 194 2.35 -23.41 7.23
C ALA A 194 1.61 -24.76 7.04
N LYS A 195 0.61 -24.82 6.16
CA LYS A 195 -0.07 -26.07 5.79
C LYS A 195 0.85 -27.08 5.09
N LYS A 196 1.92 -26.60 4.45
CA LYS A 196 2.92 -27.41 3.73
C LYS A 196 4.21 -27.64 4.53
N GLY A 197 4.21 -27.38 5.83
CA GLY A 197 5.33 -27.70 6.71
C GLY A 197 6.43 -26.64 6.76
N ILE A 198 6.19 -25.43 6.24
CA ILE A 198 7.15 -24.33 6.20
C ILE A 198 6.67 -23.25 7.18
N ALA A 199 7.54 -22.80 8.07
CA ALA A 199 7.20 -21.73 9.01
C ALA A 199 7.47 -20.34 8.42
N THR A 200 6.80 -19.33 8.96
CA THR A 200 7.02 -17.93 8.56
C THR A 200 7.00 -17.00 9.76
N LEU A 201 7.79 -15.94 9.72
CA LEU A 201 7.70 -14.77 10.59
C LEU A 201 7.29 -13.57 9.73
N ARG A 202 6.13 -12.99 10.02
CA ARG A 202 5.63 -11.76 9.42
C ARG A 202 5.79 -10.61 10.41
N LEU A 203 6.17 -9.42 9.95
CA LEU A 203 6.53 -8.29 10.80
C LEU A 203 5.73 -7.06 10.43
N ASP A 204 5.30 -6.30 11.44
CA ASP A 204 4.80 -4.94 11.18
C ASP A 204 6.00 -4.01 10.97
N ASP A 205 5.92 -3.14 9.97
CA ASP A 205 6.95 -2.13 9.76
C ASP A 205 7.02 -1.16 10.94
N ARG A 206 8.15 -0.47 11.08
CA ARG A 206 8.35 0.51 12.16
C ARG A 206 7.21 1.52 12.26
N GLY A 207 6.68 1.72 13.46
CA GLY A 207 5.55 2.62 13.71
C GLY A 207 4.19 2.15 13.20
N ILE A 208 4.08 0.91 12.68
CA ILE A 208 2.83 0.27 12.27
C ILE A 208 2.49 -0.88 13.20
N GLY A 209 1.20 -1.14 13.39
CA GLY A 209 0.71 -2.25 14.20
C GLY A 209 1.27 -2.22 15.62
N GLY A 210 1.97 -3.29 16.01
CA GLY A 210 2.61 -3.41 17.32
C GLY A 210 4.07 -2.92 17.37
N SER A 211 4.66 -2.52 16.25
CA SER A 211 6.06 -2.07 16.19
C SER A 211 6.19 -0.63 16.67
N GLU A 212 7.17 -0.38 17.54
CA GLU A 212 7.55 0.97 17.93
C GLU A 212 8.09 1.75 16.73
N LYS A 213 7.96 3.07 16.81
CA LYS A 213 8.67 3.95 15.88
C LYS A 213 10.17 3.78 16.08
N GLY A 214 10.90 3.55 14.99
CA GLY A 214 12.36 3.65 14.96
C GLY A 214 12.79 5.11 14.75
N LYS A 215 14.00 5.30 14.22
CA LYS A 215 14.49 6.58 13.72
C LYS A 215 13.49 7.23 12.76
N GLU A 216 13.28 8.53 12.92
CA GLU A 216 12.55 9.38 11.97
C GLU A 216 13.18 9.34 10.57
N ASN A 217 12.36 9.46 9.53
CA ASN A 217 12.78 9.43 8.13
C ASN A 217 13.59 8.17 7.73
N ALA A 218 13.15 7.00 8.20
CA ALA A 218 13.78 5.73 7.87
C ALA A 218 13.90 5.48 6.36
N THR A 219 14.95 4.78 5.99
CA THR A 219 15.29 4.37 4.62
C THR A 219 15.29 2.85 4.51
N SER A 220 15.42 2.32 3.29
CA SER A 220 15.54 0.86 3.09
C SER A 220 16.76 0.25 3.79
N ALA A 221 17.81 1.04 4.07
CA ALA A 221 18.93 0.58 4.88
C ALA A 221 18.52 0.32 6.34
N ASP A 222 17.64 1.15 6.88
CA ASP A 222 17.12 1.01 8.24
C ASP A 222 16.17 -0.20 8.32
N PHE A 223 15.28 -0.37 7.32
CA PHE A 223 14.43 -1.57 7.19
C PHE A 223 15.24 -2.87 7.08
N ALA A 224 16.40 -2.84 6.42
CA ALA A 224 17.31 -4.00 6.39
C ALA A 224 17.83 -4.37 7.80
N THR A 225 17.95 -3.41 8.72
CA THR A 225 18.32 -3.72 10.12
C THR A 225 17.18 -4.43 10.86
N ASP A 226 15.93 -4.05 10.59
CA ASP A 226 14.73 -4.66 11.16
C ASP A 226 14.66 -6.15 10.77
N ILE A 227 14.79 -6.45 9.47
CA ILE A 227 14.81 -7.82 8.94
C ILE A 227 16.02 -8.62 9.45
N ASN A 228 17.20 -7.99 9.55
CA ASN A 228 18.38 -8.66 10.11
C ASN A 228 18.17 -9.07 11.58
N SER A 229 17.53 -8.21 12.39
CA SER A 229 17.23 -8.53 13.78
C SER A 229 16.17 -9.61 13.92
N ALA A 230 15.21 -9.69 13.00
CA ALA A 230 14.27 -10.81 12.94
C ALA A 230 14.98 -12.15 12.69
N VAL A 231 15.97 -12.18 11.78
CA VAL A 231 16.81 -13.37 11.55
C VAL A 231 17.59 -13.74 12.83
N ASN A 232 18.18 -12.76 13.51
CA ASN A 232 18.91 -12.99 14.76
C ASN A 232 18.00 -13.49 15.89
N TYR A 233 16.76 -12.97 15.97
CA TYR A 233 15.76 -13.42 16.92
C TYR A 233 15.39 -14.89 16.68
N LEU A 234 15.11 -15.28 15.43
CA LEU A 234 14.83 -16.68 15.09
C LEU A 234 16.02 -17.61 15.39
N MET A 235 17.26 -17.15 15.18
CA MET A 235 18.46 -17.89 15.58
C MET A 235 18.51 -18.12 17.10
N LYS A 236 18.21 -17.10 17.91
CA LYS A 236 18.12 -17.21 19.38
C LYS A 236 17.02 -18.19 19.82
N MET A 237 15.93 -18.29 19.06
CA MET A 237 14.86 -19.30 19.25
C MET A 237 15.23 -20.72 18.76
N GLY A 238 16.45 -20.92 18.28
CA GLY A 238 16.99 -22.21 17.87
C GLY A 238 16.72 -22.63 16.42
N TYR A 239 16.13 -21.77 15.58
CA TYR A 239 15.98 -22.05 14.16
C TYR A 239 17.32 -21.97 13.43
N LYS A 240 17.58 -22.87 12.48
CA LYS A 240 18.85 -22.93 11.74
C LYS A 240 18.71 -22.78 10.23
N ASN A 241 17.54 -23.08 9.68
CA ASN A 241 17.25 -23.00 8.25
C ASN A 241 16.36 -21.78 7.96
N ILE A 242 16.95 -20.59 8.03
CA ILE A 242 16.22 -19.32 7.92
C ILE A 242 16.36 -18.78 6.49
N GLY A 243 15.24 -18.56 5.81
CA GLY A 243 15.18 -17.87 4.53
C GLY A 243 14.54 -16.48 4.65
N LEU A 244 14.53 -15.73 3.55
CA LEU A 244 13.79 -14.48 3.44
C LEU A 244 12.80 -14.56 2.27
N ILE A 245 11.58 -14.04 2.47
CA ILE A 245 10.68 -13.64 1.38
C ILE A 245 10.70 -12.12 1.35
N GLY A 246 10.99 -11.53 0.19
CA GLY A 246 10.90 -10.09 0.01
C GLY A 246 10.01 -9.75 -1.17
N HIS A 247 8.99 -8.91 -0.95
CA HIS A 247 8.14 -8.39 -2.01
C HIS A 247 8.54 -6.96 -2.40
N SER A 248 8.65 -6.65 -3.69
CA SER A 248 8.98 -5.32 -4.19
C SER A 248 10.25 -4.75 -3.52
N GLU A 249 10.17 -3.65 -2.76
CA GLU A 249 11.28 -3.13 -1.94
C GLU A 249 11.83 -4.14 -0.91
N GLY A 250 11.00 -5.00 -0.33
CA GLY A 250 11.47 -6.11 0.51
C GLY A 250 12.36 -7.10 -0.26
N GLY A 251 12.10 -7.27 -1.56
CA GLY A 251 12.95 -8.05 -2.48
C GLY A 251 14.31 -7.39 -2.74
N MET A 252 14.36 -6.05 -2.67
CA MET A 252 15.59 -5.26 -2.70
C MET A 252 16.38 -5.37 -1.37
N ILE A 253 15.68 -5.38 -0.23
CA ILE A 253 16.25 -5.49 1.13
C ILE A 253 16.83 -6.89 1.40
N ALA A 254 16.16 -7.95 0.96
CA ALA A 254 16.56 -9.34 1.20
C ALA A 254 18.04 -9.66 0.86
N PRO A 255 18.59 -9.32 -0.34
CA PRO A 255 20.00 -9.52 -0.65
C PRO A 255 20.94 -8.63 0.17
N VAL A 256 20.52 -7.44 0.61
CA VAL A 256 21.30 -6.58 1.53
C VAL A 256 21.53 -7.32 2.85
N VAL A 257 20.47 -7.90 3.41
CA VAL A 257 20.54 -8.67 4.66
C VAL A 257 21.37 -9.94 4.48
N ALA A 258 21.14 -10.71 3.42
CA ALA A 258 21.85 -11.96 3.17
C ALA A 258 23.37 -11.77 3.03
N ASN A 259 23.82 -10.66 2.46
CA ASN A 259 25.24 -10.34 2.34
C ASN A 259 25.89 -10.01 3.70
N LYS A 260 25.13 -9.50 4.67
CA LYS A 260 25.61 -9.15 6.01
C LYS A 260 25.43 -10.30 7.02
N ASN A 261 24.41 -11.13 6.85
CA ASN A 261 24.03 -12.16 7.81
C ASN A 261 24.09 -13.57 7.22
N LYS A 262 25.15 -14.30 7.57
CA LYS A 262 25.40 -15.69 7.13
C LYS A 262 24.36 -16.71 7.62
N ASN A 263 23.46 -16.31 8.52
CA ASN A 263 22.36 -17.16 8.98
C ASN A 263 21.22 -17.24 7.96
N VAL A 264 21.15 -16.32 7.00
CA VAL A 264 20.22 -16.43 5.87
C VAL A 264 20.71 -17.51 4.91
N LYS A 265 19.85 -18.50 4.63
CA LYS A 265 20.20 -19.71 3.88
C LYS A 265 19.68 -19.72 2.45
N PHE A 266 18.63 -18.98 2.14
CA PHE A 266 18.06 -18.86 0.80
C PHE A 266 17.11 -17.65 0.71
N LEU A 267 16.80 -17.20 -0.51
CA LEU A 267 15.94 -16.06 -0.79
C LEU A 267 14.78 -16.45 -1.71
N VAL A 268 13.60 -15.90 -1.45
CA VAL A 268 12.47 -15.83 -2.38
C VAL A 268 12.17 -14.36 -2.66
N LEU A 269 12.40 -13.94 -3.89
CA LEU A 269 12.24 -12.57 -4.36
C LEU A 269 10.96 -12.48 -5.18
N LEU A 270 9.97 -11.77 -4.66
CA LEU A 270 8.66 -11.57 -5.27
C LEU A 270 8.63 -10.17 -5.88
N ALA A 271 8.50 -10.06 -7.20
CA ALA A 271 8.42 -8.78 -7.90
C ALA A 271 9.57 -7.81 -7.52
N ALA A 272 10.79 -8.34 -7.39
CA ALA A 272 11.92 -7.60 -6.84
C ALA A 272 12.66 -6.79 -7.91
N PRO A 273 13.15 -5.58 -7.59
CA PRO A 273 14.02 -4.83 -8.47
C PRO A 273 15.30 -5.59 -8.86
N GLY A 274 15.55 -5.71 -10.16
CA GLY A 274 16.75 -6.32 -10.73
C GLY A 274 17.65 -5.37 -11.52
N ILE A 275 17.17 -4.15 -11.77
CA ILE A 275 17.88 -3.09 -12.48
C ILE A 275 18.03 -1.87 -11.57
N PRO A 276 18.92 -0.91 -11.87
CA PRO A 276 19.05 0.32 -11.09
C PRO A 276 17.69 0.99 -10.86
N ILE A 277 17.42 1.44 -9.63
CA ILE A 277 16.09 1.96 -9.28
C ILE A 277 15.73 3.18 -10.13
N PHE A 278 16.71 4.00 -10.52
CA PHE A 278 16.53 5.08 -11.47
C PHE A 278 15.86 4.63 -12.78
N ASP A 279 16.34 3.53 -13.37
CA ASP A 279 15.78 3.00 -14.63
C ASP A 279 14.40 2.38 -14.38
N LEU A 280 14.23 1.68 -13.25
CA LEU A 280 12.97 1.07 -12.85
C LEU A 280 11.85 2.11 -12.68
N VAL A 281 12.09 3.20 -11.94
CA VAL A 281 11.05 4.20 -11.71
C VAL A 281 10.70 4.96 -12.99
N LEU A 282 11.62 5.11 -13.92
CA LEU A 282 11.33 5.70 -15.23
C LEU A 282 10.46 4.78 -16.08
N ASP A 283 10.78 3.49 -16.11
CA ASP A 283 9.97 2.49 -16.80
C ASP A 283 8.55 2.38 -16.19
N GLN A 284 8.46 2.38 -14.86
CA GLN A 284 7.18 2.43 -14.15
C GLN A 284 6.36 3.67 -14.53
N ASN A 285 6.97 4.86 -14.54
CA ASN A 285 6.28 6.10 -14.93
C ASN A 285 5.85 6.08 -16.41
N LYS A 286 6.66 5.49 -17.29
CA LYS A 286 6.32 5.30 -18.71
C LYS A 286 5.10 4.41 -18.87
N LYS A 287 5.09 3.23 -18.26
CA LYS A 287 3.96 2.30 -18.30
C LYS A 287 2.67 2.93 -17.77
N ILE A 288 2.76 3.67 -16.67
CA ILE A 288 1.60 4.40 -16.11
C ILE A 288 1.12 5.46 -17.11
N ALA A 289 2.01 6.26 -17.68
CA ALA A 289 1.63 7.28 -18.65
C ALA A 289 1.00 6.69 -19.92
N GLU A 290 1.56 5.59 -20.46
CA GLU A 290 1.02 4.86 -21.62
C GLU A 290 -0.33 4.19 -21.33
N SER A 291 -0.64 3.91 -20.05
CA SER A 291 -1.96 3.42 -19.64
C SER A 291 -3.04 4.50 -19.60
N THR A 292 -2.67 5.77 -19.78
CA THR A 292 -3.60 6.89 -19.88
C THR A 292 -3.98 7.18 -21.33
N ASN A 293 -5.13 7.81 -21.55
CA ASN A 293 -5.56 8.27 -22.89
C ASN A 293 -4.92 9.63 -23.28
N LEU A 294 -3.71 9.92 -22.80
CA LEU A 294 -3.01 11.17 -23.15
C LEU A 294 -2.36 11.06 -24.55
N PRO A 295 -2.26 12.16 -25.31
CA PRO A 295 -1.46 12.19 -26.54
C PRO A 295 0.00 11.84 -26.28
N GLN A 296 0.66 11.20 -27.26
CA GLN A 296 2.06 10.76 -27.12
C GLN A 296 3.00 11.93 -26.78
N GLU A 297 2.76 13.10 -27.35
CA GLU A 297 3.57 14.30 -27.09
C GLU A 297 3.50 14.73 -25.60
N ALA A 298 2.34 14.56 -24.96
CA ALA A 298 2.17 14.85 -23.55
C ALA A 298 2.86 13.79 -22.66
N ILE A 299 2.81 12.52 -23.08
CA ILE A 299 3.55 11.43 -22.41
C ILE A 299 5.05 11.70 -22.45
N ASP A 300 5.59 12.07 -23.63
CA ASP A 300 7.00 12.37 -23.82
C ASP A 300 7.46 13.57 -22.97
N GLU A 301 6.63 14.62 -22.87
CA GLU A 301 6.90 15.78 -22.01
C GLU A 301 6.97 15.37 -20.52
N VAL A 302 5.99 14.60 -20.04
CA VAL A 302 5.96 14.11 -18.65
C VAL A 302 7.20 13.26 -18.35
N LEU A 303 7.59 12.36 -19.25
CA LEU A 303 8.76 11.51 -19.06
C LEU A 303 10.06 12.30 -19.10
N ALA A 304 10.17 13.34 -19.93
CA ALA A 304 11.32 14.23 -19.93
C ALA A 304 11.47 14.98 -18.60
N ILE A 305 10.36 15.44 -17.99
CA ILE A 305 10.35 16.07 -16.66
C ILE A 305 10.80 15.06 -15.60
N LYS A 306 10.25 13.83 -15.61
CA LYS A 306 10.63 12.76 -14.66
C LYS A 306 12.11 12.41 -14.78
N PHE A 307 12.63 12.23 -15.99
CA PHE A 307 14.05 11.97 -16.23
C PHE A 307 14.94 13.05 -15.61
N LYS A 308 14.67 14.33 -15.88
CA LYS A 308 15.48 15.45 -15.39
C LYS A 308 15.43 15.58 -13.87
N THR A 309 14.23 15.47 -13.29
CA THR A 309 14.01 15.62 -11.85
C THR A 309 14.54 14.43 -11.04
N PHE A 310 14.40 13.20 -11.52
CA PHE A 310 15.04 12.03 -10.91
C PHE A 310 16.56 12.08 -11.05
N SER A 311 17.07 12.56 -12.19
CA SER A 311 18.52 12.73 -12.39
C SER A 311 19.09 13.74 -11.41
N TYR A 312 18.36 14.85 -11.18
CA TYR A 312 18.70 15.82 -10.15
C TYR A 312 18.76 15.14 -8.78
N ALA A 313 17.73 14.39 -8.38
CA ALA A 313 17.71 13.70 -7.09
C ALA A 313 18.84 12.69 -6.90
N GLN A 314 19.11 11.89 -7.94
CA GLN A 314 20.15 10.86 -7.90
C GLN A 314 21.55 11.48 -7.75
N ARG A 315 21.83 12.60 -8.44
CA ARG A 315 23.15 13.25 -8.48
C ARG A 315 23.32 14.37 -7.46
N TYR A 316 22.30 14.65 -6.64
CA TYR A 316 22.38 15.74 -5.68
C TYR A 316 23.41 15.46 -4.58
N GLU A 317 24.29 16.43 -4.37
CA GLU A 317 25.37 16.45 -3.37
C GLU A 317 25.33 17.71 -2.48
N GLY A 318 24.30 18.55 -2.63
CA GLY A 318 24.14 19.77 -1.83
C GLY A 318 23.71 19.50 -0.38
N LYS A 319 23.50 20.58 0.39
CA LYS A 319 23.20 20.50 1.84
C LYS A 319 21.70 20.44 2.16
N ASP A 320 20.87 21.16 1.42
CA ASP A 320 19.43 21.25 1.66
C ASP A 320 18.66 20.91 0.37
N PHE A 321 18.38 19.62 0.21
CA PHE A 321 17.70 19.11 -0.99
C PHE A 321 16.37 19.81 -1.22
N LYS A 322 15.59 20.03 -0.16
CA LYS A 322 14.24 20.59 -0.30
C LYS A 322 14.32 22.01 -0.86
N VAL A 323 15.20 22.85 -0.30
CA VAL A 323 15.38 24.23 -0.75
C VAL A 323 15.92 24.26 -2.19
N ASP A 324 16.96 23.49 -2.48
CA ASP A 324 17.62 23.54 -3.79
C ASP A 324 16.73 22.94 -4.89
N PHE A 325 16.00 21.86 -4.60
CA PHE A 325 15.06 21.26 -5.53
C PHE A 325 13.84 22.14 -5.76
N THR A 326 13.36 22.87 -4.74
CA THR A 326 12.28 23.85 -4.91
C THR A 326 12.67 24.94 -5.91
N LYS A 327 13.86 25.52 -5.74
CA LYS A 327 14.41 26.52 -6.68
C LYS A 327 14.57 25.95 -8.07
N TYR A 328 15.13 24.73 -8.18
CA TYR A 328 15.27 24.04 -9.45
C TYR A 328 13.92 23.89 -10.18
N LEU A 329 12.85 23.50 -9.47
CA LEU A 329 11.52 23.38 -10.06
C LEU A 329 10.93 24.74 -10.44
N GLU A 330 11.13 25.78 -9.64
CA GLU A 330 10.66 27.14 -9.94
C GLU A 330 11.31 27.73 -11.19
N GLU A 331 12.61 27.50 -11.36
CA GLU A 331 13.38 27.98 -12.51
C GLU A 331 13.08 27.19 -13.79
N ASN A 332 13.00 25.86 -13.70
CA ASN A 332 12.90 24.99 -14.87
C ASN A 332 11.45 24.66 -15.26
N TYR A 333 10.51 24.71 -14.32
CA TYR A 333 9.11 24.35 -14.53
C TYR A 333 8.15 25.38 -13.89
N PRO A 334 8.24 26.68 -14.26
CA PRO A 334 7.47 27.77 -13.64
C PRO A 334 5.95 27.61 -13.80
N LYS A 335 5.49 26.83 -14.80
CA LYS A 335 4.08 26.53 -15.05
C LYS A 335 3.50 25.42 -14.15
N MET A 336 4.35 24.64 -13.46
CA MET A 336 3.88 23.60 -12.53
C MET A 336 3.13 24.25 -11.37
N ARG A 337 1.87 23.87 -11.18
CA ARG A 337 1.00 24.49 -10.16
C ARG A 337 1.51 24.13 -8.77
N LYS A 338 1.29 25.03 -7.79
CA LYS A 338 1.72 24.79 -6.40
C LYS A 338 1.19 23.46 -5.83
N GLN A 339 -0.06 23.11 -6.17
CA GLN A 339 -0.70 21.86 -5.76
C GLN A 339 -0.03 20.60 -6.33
N GLU A 340 0.58 20.71 -7.52
CA GLU A 340 1.36 19.62 -8.13
C GLU A 340 2.79 19.61 -7.59
N ARG A 341 3.36 20.79 -7.34
CA ARG A 341 4.75 20.99 -6.94
C ARG A 341 5.04 20.55 -5.51
N GLU A 342 4.21 20.93 -4.54
CA GLU A 342 4.48 20.68 -3.11
C GLU A 342 4.54 19.18 -2.76
N PRO A 343 3.57 18.33 -3.17
CA PRO A 343 3.66 16.89 -2.95
C PRO A 343 4.87 16.26 -3.63
N PHE A 344 5.21 16.76 -4.83
CA PHE A 344 6.37 16.27 -5.56
C PHE A 344 7.69 16.63 -4.87
N ILE A 345 7.83 17.87 -4.37
CA ILE A 345 8.97 18.27 -3.52
C ILE A 345 9.03 17.40 -2.28
N ALA A 346 7.91 17.19 -1.59
CA ALA A 346 7.86 16.38 -0.38
C ALA A 346 8.33 14.94 -0.62
N GLN A 347 7.82 14.30 -1.69
CA GLN A 347 8.24 12.95 -2.09
C GLN A 347 9.75 12.90 -2.37
N MET A 348 10.23 13.78 -3.25
CA MET A 348 11.63 13.82 -3.71
C MET A 348 12.62 14.17 -2.59
N SER A 349 12.17 14.95 -1.61
CA SER A 349 12.98 15.39 -0.46
C SER A 349 13.09 14.35 0.64
N SER A 350 12.20 13.34 0.65
CA SER A 350 12.25 12.30 1.68
C SER A 350 13.59 11.58 1.67
N GLU A 351 14.13 11.29 2.86
CA GLU A 351 15.40 10.53 2.96
C GLU A 351 15.26 9.15 2.31
N TRP A 352 14.10 8.52 2.48
CA TRP A 352 13.75 7.26 1.81
C TRP A 352 13.89 7.36 0.30
N PHE A 353 13.24 8.33 -0.36
CA PHE A 353 13.30 8.41 -1.82
C PHE A 353 14.71 8.73 -2.32
N ARG A 354 15.44 9.61 -1.62
CA ARG A 354 16.83 9.94 -1.97
C ARG A 354 17.77 8.75 -1.81
N TYR A 355 17.51 7.85 -0.87
CA TYR A 355 18.21 6.58 -0.75
C TYR A 355 17.79 5.63 -1.87
N PHE A 356 16.48 5.45 -2.06
CA PHE A 356 15.86 4.53 -3.00
C PHE A 356 16.31 4.79 -4.45
N ILE A 357 16.23 6.04 -4.93
CA ILE A 357 16.58 6.40 -6.31
C ILE A 357 18.07 6.17 -6.65
N LYS A 358 18.94 6.15 -5.64
CA LYS A 358 20.38 5.88 -5.78
C LYS A 358 20.71 4.39 -5.70
N PHE A 359 19.75 3.55 -5.32
CA PHE A 359 20.01 2.14 -5.08
C PHE A 359 20.22 1.38 -6.40
N ASN A 360 21.25 0.53 -6.42
CA ASN A 360 21.54 -0.38 -7.50
C ASN A 360 21.47 -1.84 -6.97
N PRO A 361 20.47 -2.64 -7.38
CA PRO A 361 20.36 -4.04 -6.95
C PRO A 361 21.59 -4.90 -7.24
N ASP A 362 22.33 -4.61 -8.31
CA ASP A 362 23.52 -5.36 -8.68
C ASP A 362 24.63 -5.29 -7.61
N ASP A 363 24.74 -4.17 -6.87
CA ASP A 363 25.72 -3.99 -5.79
C ASP A 363 25.57 -5.03 -4.67
N TYR A 364 24.40 -5.67 -4.57
CA TYR A 364 24.09 -6.68 -3.57
C TYR A 364 23.86 -8.05 -4.19
N LEU A 365 23.04 -8.14 -5.24
CA LEU A 365 22.73 -9.41 -5.91
C LEU A 365 23.99 -10.06 -6.50
N SER A 366 24.97 -9.28 -6.97
CA SER A 366 26.23 -9.81 -7.50
C SER A 366 27.16 -10.43 -6.45
N LYS A 367 26.73 -10.46 -5.17
CA LYS A 367 27.46 -11.05 -4.04
C LYS A 367 26.73 -12.26 -3.44
N VAL A 368 25.48 -12.50 -3.84
CA VAL A 368 24.63 -13.57 -3.29
C VAL A 368 25.01 -14.93 -3.88
N LYS A 369 25.44 -15.86 -3.02
CA LYS A 369 25.81 -17.26 -3.38
C LYS A 369 24.89 -18.34 -2.78
N ILE A 370 23.93 -17.93 -1.95
CA ILE A 370 22.89 -18.80 -1.42
C ILE A 370 21.79 -19.05 -2.47
N PRO A 371 20.94 -20.09 -2.33
CA PRO A 371 19.87 -20.33 -3.29
C PRO A 371 18.90 -19.16 -3.40
N VAL A 372 18.44 -18.86 -4.62
CA VAL A 372 17.49 -17.77 -4.91
C VAL A 372 16.39 -18.26 -5.83
N LEU A 373 15.14 -18.03 -5.44
CA LEU A 373 13.99 -18.06 -6.34
C LEU A 373 13.57 -16.64 -6.60
N ALA A 374 13.60 -16.17 -7.85
CA ALA A 374 13.05 -14.88 -8.24
C ALA A 374 11.84 -15.09 -9.15
N VAL A 375 10.71 -14.49 -8.78
CA VAL A 375 9.45 -14.62 -9.53
C VAL A 375 8.79 -13.28 -9.76
N ASN A 376 8.12 -13.14 -10.90
CA ASN A 376 7.41 -11.93 -11.30
C ASN A 376 6.15 -12.28 -12.11
N GLY A 377 5.14 -11.42 -12.07
CA GLY A 377 3.99 -11.49 -12.98
C GLY A 377 4.25 -10.76 -14.28
N SER A 378 3.85 -11.33 -15.43
CA SER A 378 4.12 -10.75 -16.76
C SER A 378 3.41 -9.41 -17.00
N LEU A 379 2.33 -9.13 -16.28
CA LEU A 379 1.57 -7.87 -16.33
C LEU A 379 1.98 -6.90 -15.23
N ASP A 380 3.09 -7.14 -14.52
CA ASP A 380 3.58 -6.20 -13.52
C ASP A 380 3.94 -4.84 -14.15
N MET A 381 3.20 -3.80 -13.75
CA MET A 381 3.41 -2.41 -14.17
C MET A 381 4.34 -1.62 -13.23
N GLN A 382 4.66 -2.15 -12.06
CA GLN A 382 5.53 -1.49 -11.08
C GLN A 382 6.98 -1.98 -11.21
N VAL A 383 7.16 -3.29 -11.38
CA VAL A 383 8.45 -3.95 -11.53
C VAL A 383 8.37 -4.87 -12.75
N SER A 384 8.66 -4.31 -13.93
CA SER A 384 8.57 -5.02 -15.21
C SER A 384 9.31 -6.35 -15.19
N ALA A 385 8.56 -7.44 -15.42
CA ALA A 385 9.05 -8.80 -15.22
C ALA A 385 10.33 -9.08 -16.01
N LYS A 386 10.30 -8.85 -17.32
CA LYS A 386 11.40 -9.18 -18.22
C LYS A 386 12.71 -8.49 -17.83
N GLU A 387 12.69 -7.17 -17.67
CA GLU A 387 13.88 -6.37 -17.38
C GLU A 387 14.45 -6.71 -16.00
N ASN A 388 13.59 -6.86 -14.99
CA ASN A 388 14.03 -7.12 -13.62
C ASN A 388 14.48 -8.57 -13.42
N LEU A 389 13.77 -9.56 -13.96
CA LEU A 389 14.20 -10.96 -13.88
C LEU A 389 15.54 -11.18 -14.62
N GLU A 390 15.73 -10.57 -15.79
CA GLU A 390 17.02 -10.64 -16.50
C GLU A 390 18.13 -9.87 -15.76
N GLY A 391 17.81 -8.74 -15.11
CA GLY A 391 18.72 -8.03 -14.22
C GLY A 391 19.20 -8.90 -13.07
N ILE A 392 18.27 -9.50 -12.31
CA ILE A 392 18.57 -10.42 -11.20
C ILE A 392 19.43 -11.59 -11.70
N LYS A 393 19.06 -12.22 -12.81
CA LYS A 393 19.79 -13.34 -13.42
C LYS A 393 21.22 -12.96 -13.78
N LYS A 394 21.45 -11.78 -14.37
CA LYS A 394 22.78 -11.27 -14.71
C LYS A 394 23.62 -11.06 -13.45
N SER A 395 23.07 -10.43 -12.42
CA SER A 395 23.76 -10.20 -11.15
C SER A 395 24.13 -11.52 -10.45
N LEU A 396 23.19 -12.46 -10.33
CA LEU A 396 23.45 -13.76 -9.71
C LEU A 396 24.47 -14.60 -10.50
N THR A 397 24.43 -14.54 -11.84
CA THR A 397 25.43 -15.18 -12.69
C THR A 397 26.81 -14.57 -12.45
N ARG A 398 26.92 -13.24 -12.35
CA ARG A 398 28.16 -12.54 -12.01
C ARG A 398 28.69 -12.91 -10.62
N ALA A 399 27.80 -13.18 -9.67
CA ALA A 399 28.16 -13.68 -8.34
C ALA A 399 28.77 -15.10 -8.37
N GLY A 400 28.73 -15.78 -9.53
CA GLY A 400 29.06 -17.20 -9.67
C GLY A 400 28.02 -18.11 -9.00
N ASN A 401 26.81 -17.61 -8.77
CA ASN A 401 25.75 -18.39 -8.16
C ASN A 401 25.17 -19.36 -9.19
N LYS A 402 25.18 -20.66 -8.87
CA LYS A 402 24.62 -21.72 -9.73
C LYS A 402 23.29 -22.27 -9.21
N ARG A 403 22.78 -21.72 -8.10
CA ARG A 403 21.61 -22.21 -7.38
C ARG A 403 20.50 -21.17 -7.41
N PHE A 404 20.15 -20.69 -8.59
CA PHE A 404 19.03 -19.77 -8.73
C PHE A 404 18.02 -20.27 -9.74
N GLU A 405 16.77 -19.88 -9.55
CA GLU A 405 15.69 -20.10 -10.49
C GLU A 405 14.95 -18.78 -10.71
N ILE A 406 14.63 -18.49 -11.97
CA ILE A 406 13.97 -17.27 -12.43
C ILE A 406 12.68 -17.71 -13.11
N VAL A 407 11.53 -17.23 -12.65
CA VAL A 407 10.22 -17.64 -13.18
C VAL A 407 9.33 -16.44 -13.42
N GLU A 408 8.92 -16.26 -14.67
CA GLU A 408 7.83 -15.33 -15.01
C GLU A 408 6.50 -16.11 -15.01
N PHE A 409 5.47 -15.53 -14.41
CA PHE A 409 4.11 -16.06 -14.40
C PHE A 409 3.23 -15.22 -15.31
N GLU A 410 2.67 -15.87 -16.33
CA GLU A 410 1.74 -15.25 -17.28
C GLU A 410 0.49 -14.73 -16.58
N ASP A 411 0.00 -13.58 -17.06
CA ASP A 411 -1.23 -12.90 -16.65
C ASP A 411 -1.29 -12.48 -15.19
N LEU A 412 -0.16 -12.38 -14.48
CA LEU A 412 -0.15 -11.89 -13.10
C LEU A 412 0.31 -10.43 -13.01
N ASN A 413 -0.35 -9.64 -12.17
CA ASN A 413 0.05 -8.26 -11.84
C ASN A 413 1.13 -8.22 -10.73
N HIS A 414 1.48 -7.02 -10.26
CA HIS A 414 2.47 -6.83 -9.20
C HIS A 414 2.15 -7.57 -7.90
N LEU A 415 0.85 -7.67 -7.53
CA LEU A 415 0.38 -8.37 -6.34
C LEU A 415 0.24 -9.89 -6.56
N PHE A 416 0.69 -10.40 -7.70
CA PHE A 416 0.53 -11.79 -8.13
C PHE A 416 -0.94 -12.24 -8.24
N GLN A 417 -1.84 -11.32 -8.56
CA GLN A 417 -3.23 -11.62 -8.87
C GLN A 417 -3.39 -11.84 -10.37
N THR A 418 -4.27 -12.76 -10.77
CA THR A 418 -4.64 -12.96 -12.17
C THR A 418 -5.34 -11.71 -12.69
N ALA A 419 -4.72 -11.10 -13.69
CA ALA A 419 -4.94 -9.74 -14.13
C ALA A 419 -5.27 -9.69 -15.62
N LYS A 420 -5.92 -8.61 -16.06
CA LYS A 420 -6.15 -8.36 -17.50
C LYS A 420 -5.18 -7.32 -18.04
N THR A 421 -4.92 -6.29 -17.24
CA THR A 421 -4.11 -5.14 -17.66
C THR A 421 -2.87 -4.98 -16.82
N GLY A 422 -2.86 -5.46 -15.57
CA GLY A 422 -1.78 -5.19 -14.63
C GLY A 422 -1.89 -3.84 -13.92
N SER A 423 -2.89 -3.02 -14.28
CA SER A 423 -3.07 -1.69 -13.73
C SER A 423 -3.35 -1.73 -12.23
N PRO A 424 -2.75 -0.84 -11.42
CA PRO A 424 -3.13 -0.69 -10.01
C PRO A 424 -4.63 -0.45 -9.80
N ALA A 425 -5.36 0.06 -10.81
CA ALA A 425 -6.79 0.29 -10.73
C ALA A 425 -7.64 -1.00 -10.65
N GLU A 426 -7.13 -2.16 -11.10
CA GLU A 426 -7.84 -3.45 -10.99
C GLU A 426 -7.57 -4.18 -9.67
N TYR A 427 -6.56 -3.78 -8.88
CA TYR A 427 -6.11 -4.55 -7.70
C TYR A 427 -7.23 -4.82 -6.70
N GLY A 428 -8.00 -3.79 -6.34
CA GLY A 428 -9.14 -3.93 -5.41
C GLY A 428 -10.37 -4.61 -6.01
N GLN A 429 -10.45 -4.73 -7.33
CA GLN A 429 -11.57 -5.37 -8.05
C GLN A 429 -11.39 -6.88 -8.17
N ILE A 430 -10.14 -7.35 -8.17
CA ILE A 430 -9.82 -8.77 -8.27
C ILE A 430 -10.08 -9.43 -6.91
N GLU A 431 -10.82 -10.54 -6.89
CA GLU A 431 -11.07 -11.26 -5.63
C GLU A 431 -9.87 -12.11 -5.19
N GLU A 432 -9.08 -12.61 -6.14
CA GLU A 432 -7.84 -13.35 -5.86
C GLU A 432 -6.85 -12.44 -5.13
N THR A 433 -6.39 -12.87 -3.96
CA THR A 433 -5.35 -12.20 -3.18
C THR A 433 -3.96 -12.56 -3.68
N PHE A 434 -3.73 -13.82 -4.03
CA PHE A 434 -2.41 -14.29 -4.46
C PHE A 434 -2.52 -15.59 -5.26
N SER A 435 -1.81 -15.66 -6.39
CA SER A 435 -1.92 -16.81 -7.30
C SER A 435 -1.48 -18.13 -6.66
N SER A 436 -2.37 -19.13 -6.73
CA SER A 436 -2.08 -20.50 -6.30
C SER A 436 -0.89 -21.14 -7.04
N LYS A 437 -0.64 -20.74 -8.30
CA LYS A 437 0.52 -21.20 -9.08
C LYS A 437 1.83 -20.76 -8.41
N VAL A 438 1.88 -19.52 -7.94
CA VAL A 438 3.05 -18.94 -7.27
C VAL A 438 3.23 -19.55 -5.88
N LEU A 439 2.15 -19.70 -5.10
CA LEU A 439 2.17 -20.41 -3.80
C LEU A 439 2.76 -21.82 -3.92
N ASN A 440 2.29 -22.58 -4.91
CA ASN A 440 2.78 -23.93 -5.17
C ASN A 440 4.24 -23.94 -5.63
N LYS A 441 4.66 -22.97 -6.46
CA LYS A 441 6.06 -22.83 -6.87
C LYS A 441 6.98 -22.55 -5.68
N MET A 442 6.63 -21.58 -4.83
CA MET A 442 7.42 -21.23 -3.65
C MET A 442 7.58 -22.43 -2.71
N SER A 443 6.47 -23.05 -2.31
CA SER A 443 6.49 -24.17 -1.37
C SER A 443 7.28 -25.37 -1.91
N SER A 444 7.07 -25.74 -3.16
CA SER A 444 7.81 -26.84 -3.79
C SER A 444 9.31 -26.55 -3.90
N TRP A 445 9.67 -25.32 -4.28
CA TRP A 445 11.08 -24.92 -4.38
C TRP A 445 11.76 -24.92 -3.01
N ILE A 446 11.13 -24.32 -1.98
CA ILE A 446 11.66 -24.28 -0.61
C ILE A 446 11.91 -25.70 -0.07
N LEU A 447 10.96 -26.62 -0.25
CA LEU A 447 11.08 -28.00 0.22
C LEU A 447 12.11 -28.83 -0.56
N SER A 448 12.48 -28.39 -1.76
CA SER A 448 13.52 -29.04 -2.57
C SER A 448 14.95 -28.68 -2.13
N LEU A 449 15.12 -27.61 -1.34
CA LEU A 449 16.41 -27.19 -0.81
C LEU A 449 16.84 -28.15 0.30
N LYS A 450 17.75 -29.08 -0.05
CA LYS A 450 18.34 -30.06 0.88
C LYS A 450 19.42 -29.46 1.76
#